data_AF-A0A970CFB3-F1
#
_entry.id   AF-A0A970CFB3-F1
#
_cell.length_a   1.000
_cell.length_b   1.000
_cell.length_c   1.000
_cell.angle_alpha   90.00
_cell.angle_beta   90.00
_cell.angle_gamma   90.00
#
_symmetry.space_group_name_H-M   'P 1'
#
loop_
_entity.id
_entity.type
_entity.pdbx_description
1 polymer ?
#
loop_
_entity_poly.entity_id
_entity_poly.type
_entity_poly.pdbx_seq_one_letter_code
_entity_poly.pdbx_strand_id
1 'polypeptide(L)'
;MEEKLAKLKEYLHMETEISFEEFKTYYSGLIDQLNTEYNEMDQGTCLKARFICSIVKANAETRSHKSKINAKAFRKMGAKCGFWMEAIDHRLKKEGLPQAAIDTAMNEINKRME
;
A
#
# COMPACT_ATOMS: atom_id res chain seq x y z
N MET A 1 10.95 3.06 -1.75
CA MET A 1 9.50 3.30 -1.87
C MET A 1 9.10 3.95 -3.19
N GLU A 2 9.87 4.91 -3.73
CA GLU A 2 9.58 5.56 -5.03
C GLU A 2 9.32 4.57 -6.18
N GLU A 3 10.20 3.58 -6.36
CA GLU A 3 10.07 2.59 -7.43
C GLU A 3 8.75 1.81 -7.34
N LYS A 4 8.32 1.49 -6.11
CA LYS A 4 7.03 0.81 -5.88
C LYS A 4 5.87 1.73 -6.22
N LEU A 5 5.95 3.01 -5.85
CA LEU A 5 4.93 3.99 -6.20
C LEU A 5 4.83 4.18 -7.71
N ALA A 6 5.97 4.27 -8.42
CA ALA A 6 6.00 4.37 -9.87
C ALA A 6 5.37 3.13 -10.53
N LYS A 7 5.73 1.93 -10.07
CA LYS A 7 5.14 0.69 -10.56
C LYS A 7 3.64 0.59 -10.26
N LEU A 8 3.20 1.04 -9.08
CA LEU A 8 1.79 1.14 -8.75
C LEU A 8 1.06 2.09 -9.71
N LYS A 9 1.68 3.22 -10.07
CA LYS A 9 1.11 4.16 -11.06
C LYS A 9 0.88 3.46 -12.39
N GLU A 10 1.87 2.73 -12.89
CA GLU A 10 1.71 1.94 -14.13
C GLU A 10 0.50 1.00 -14.04
N TYR A 11 0.38 0.24 -12.94
CA TYR A 11 -0.74 -0.68 -12.74
C TYR A 11 -2.11 0.01 -12.68
N LEU A 12 -2.19 1.19 -12.08
CA LEU A 12 -3.45 1.96 -12.01
C LEU A 12 -3.93 2.47 -13.37
N HIS A 13 -3.03 2.60 -14.35
CA HIS A 13 -3.36 3.03 -15.71
C HIS A 13 -3.60 1.84 -16.66
N MET A 14 -3.50 0.61 -16.19
CA MET A 14 -3.78 -0.57 -17.00
C MET A 14 -5.29 -0.82 -17.12
N GLU A 15 -5.72 -1.20 -18.32
CA GLU A 15 -7.11 -1.64 -18.57
C GLU A 15 -7.38 -3.07 -18.09
N THR A 16 -6.33 -3.84 -17.80
CA THR A 16 -6.41 -5.24 -17.42
C THR A 16 -5.87 -5.49 -16.02
N GLU A 17 -6.52 -6.40 -15.28
CA GLU A 17 -6.06 -6.81 -13.95
C GLU A 17 -4.79 -7.66 -14.07
N ILE A 18 -3.75 -7.30 -13.33
CA ILE A 18 -2.52 -8.09 -13.25
C ILE A 18 -2.76 -9.49 -12.67
N SER A 19 -1.90 -10.43 -13.03
CA SER A 19 -1.99 -11.82 -12.55
C SER A 19 -1.87 -11.92 -11.02
N PHE A 20 -2.28 -13.07 -10.45
CA PHE A 20 -2.10 -13.31 -9.02
C PHE A 20 -0.62 -13.30 -8.62
N GLU A 21 0.26 -13.96 -9.38
CA GLU A 21 1.69 -14.03 -9.06
C GLU A 21 2.37 -12.67 -9.19
N GLU A 22 1.99 -11.85 -10.16
CA GLU A 22 2.51 -10.48 -10.28
C GLU A 22 2.08 -9.60 -9.10
N PHE A 23 0.80 -9.64 -8.73
CA PHE A 23 0.30 -8.93 -7.54
C PHE A 23 1.00 -9.39 -6.26
N LYS A 24 1.16 -10.71 -6.09
CA LYS A 24 1.85 -11.31 -4.95
C LYS A 24 3.32 -10.91 -4.90
N THR A 25 4.00 -10.83 -6.04
CA THR A 25 5.39 -10.40 -6.13
C THR A 25 5.53 -8.94 -5.72
N TYR A 26 4.67 -8.06 -6.26
CA TYR A 26 4.63 -6.65 -5.87
C TYR A 26 4.38 -6.48 -4.35
N TYR A 27 3.36 -7.17 -3.83
CA TYR A 27 3.05 -7.19 -2.40
C TYR A 27 4.24 -7.67 -1.56
N SER A 28 4.88 -8.78 -1.93
CA SER A 28 5.97 -9.36 -1.13
C SER A 28 7.14 -8.39 -1.05
N GLY A 29 7.53 -7.79 -2.19
CA GLY A 29 8.57 -6.78 -2.19
C GLY A 29 8.21 -5.52 -1.38
N LEU A 30 6.94 -5.12 -1.32
CA LEU A 30 6.49 -4.03 -0.44
C LEU A 30 6.69 -4.40 1.03
N ILE A 31 6.25 -5.60 1.43
CA ILE A 31 6.38 -6.06 2.81
C ILE A 31 7.84 -6.23 3.22
N ASP A 32 8.68 -6.73 2.33
CA ASP A 32 10.11 -6.87 2.59
C ASP A 32 10.76 -5.51 2.85
N GLN A 33 10.51 -4.52 1.97
CA GLN A 33 11.01 -3.15 2.16
C GLN A 33 10.50 -2.53 3.48
N LEU A 34 9.23 -2.75 3.84
CA LEU A 34 8.69 -2.28 5.11
C LEU A 34 9.35 -2.97 6.31
N ASN A 35 9.61 -4.28 6.24
CA ASN A 35 10.28 -4.98 7.33
C ASN A 35 11.74 -4.52 7.53
N THR A 36 12.45 -4.17 6.45
CA THR A 36 13.88 -3.85 6.50
C THR A 36 14.15 -2.37 6.72
N GLU A 37 13.43 -1.48 6.04
CA GLU A 37 13.78 -0.06 5.96
C GLU A 37 12.86 0.84 6.79
N TYR A 38 11.72 0.32 7.31
CA TYR A 38 10.71 1.15 7.95
C TYR A 38 11.28 2.12 8.98
N ASN A 39 12.15 1.66 9.88
CA ASN A 39 12.71 2.49 10.95
C ASN A 39 13.55 3.68 10.43
N GLU A 40 14.05 3.60 9.20
CA GLU A 40 14.90 4.62 8.57
C GLU A 40 14.12 5.56 7.63
N MET A 41 12.86 5.22 7.32
CA MET A 41 12.01 6.03 6.44
C MET A 41 11.74 7.40 7.05
N ASP A 42 11.85 8.45 6.24
CA ASP A 42 11.34 9.77 6.60
C ASP A 42 9.81 9.83 6.51
N GLN A 43 9.23 10.95 6.93
CA GLN A 43 7.77 11.15 6.91
C GLN A 43 7.18 11.05 5.50
N GLY A 44 7.86 11.61 4.49
CA GLY A 44 7.40 11.56 3.10
C GLY A 44 7.36 10.13 2.56
N THR A 45 8.38 9.34 2.87
CA THR A 45 8.48 7.92 2.52
C THR A 45 7.42 7.09 3.24
N CYS A 46 7.19 7.38 4.53
CA CYS A 46 6.10 6.78 5.30
C CYS A 46 4.72 7.06 4.66
N LEU A 47 4.45 8.30 4.25
CA LEU A 47 3.19 8.66 3.59
C LEU A 47 3.02 7.91 2.26
N LYS A 48 4.08 7.78 1.45
CA LYS A 48 4.03 6.99 0.20
C LYS A 48 3.78 5.51 0.48
N ALA A 49 4.46 4.94 1.48
CA ALA A 49 4.27 3.56 1.89
C ALA A 49 2.83 3.31 2.36
N ARG A 50 2.30 4.23 3.16
CA ARG A 50 0.92 4.21 3.67
C ARG A 50 -0.10 4.26 2.54
N PHE A 51 0.14 5.10 1.54
CA PHE A 51 -0.70 5.17 0.33
C PHE A 51 -0.68 3.85 -0.43
N ILE A 52 0.51 3.31 -0.72
CA ILE A 52 0.65 2.03 -1.42
C ILE A 52 -0.08 0.90 -0.68
N CYS A 53 0.08 0.81 0.65
CA CYS A 53 -0.63 -0.18 1.45
C CYS A 53 -2.15 -0.06 1.32
N SER A 54 -2.70 1.15 1.26
CA SER A 54 -4.14 1.35 1.09
C SER A 54 -4.66 0.81 -0.25
N ILE A 55 -3.94 1.06 -1.34
CA ILE A 55 -4.30 0.56 -2.68
C ILE A 55 -4.18 -0.97 -2.74
N VAL A 56 -3.08 -1.53 -2.25
CA VAL A 56 -2.88 -2.98 -2.22
C VAL A 56 -3.93 -3.66 -1.35
N LYS A 57 -4.28 -3.07 -0.20
CA LYS A 57 -5.35 -3.57 0.67
C LYS A 57 -6.70 -3.60 -0.05
N ALA A 58 -7.15 -2.47 -0.59
CA ALA A 58 -8.45 -2.38 -1.26
C ALA A 58 -8.55 -3.32 -2.47
N ASN A 59 -7.48 -3.42 -3.25
CA ASN A 59 -7.41 -4.33 -4.39
C ASN A 59 -7.43 -5.80 -3.94
N ALA A 60 -6.64 -6.17 -2.92
CA ALA A 60 -6.65 -7.52 -2.36
C ALA A 60 -8.04 -7.90 -1.81
N GLU A 61 -8.69 -7.01 -1.07
CA GLU A 61 -10.05 -7.23 -0.55
C GLU A 61 -11.03 -7.51 -1.70
N THR A 62 -11.04 -6.65 -2.72
CA THR A 62 -11.87 -6.82 -3.92
C THR A 62 -11.63 -8.15 -4.61
N ARG A 63 -10.36 -8.51 -4.85
CA ARG A 63 -9.99 -9.77 -5.50
C ARG A 63 -10.30 -10.99 -4.63
N SER A 64 -10.28 -10.85 -3.32
CA SER A 64 -10.64 -11.93 -2.40
C SER A 64 -12.11 -12.34 -2.47
N HIS A 65 -12.99 -11.42 -2.88
CA HIS A 65 -14.41 -11.70 -3.11
C HIS A 65 -14.66 -12.37 -4.46
N LYS A 66 -13.83 -12.08 -5.47
CA LYS A 66 -13.98 -12.60 -6.84
C LYS A 66 -13.27 -13.95 -7.05
N SER A 67 -12.15 -14.19 -6.37
CA SER A 67 -11.33 -15.39 -6.58
C SER A 67 -11.76 -16.57 -5.71
N LYS A 68 -12.13 -17.70 -6.32
CA LYS A 68 -12.39 -18.95 -5.57
C LYS A 68 -11.12 -19.64 -5.09
N ILE A 69 -10.02 -19.52 -5.84
CA ILE A 69 -8.76 -20.23 -5.59
C ILE A 69 -7.87 -19.45 -4.62
N ASN A 70 -7.72 -18.14 -4.84
CA ASN A 70 -6.72 -17.31 -4.13
C ASN A 70 -7.32 -16.41 -3.03
N ALA A 71 -8.62 -16.54 -2.72
CA ALA A 71 -9.30 -15.70 -1.71
C ALA A 71 -8.54 -15.59 -0.38
N LYS A 72 -8.07 -16.73 0.15
CA LYS A 72 -7.35 -16.76 1.43
C LYS A 72 -6.03 -15.99 1.36
N ALA A 73 -5.31 -16.09 0.26
CA ALA A 73 -4.05 -15.36 0.06
C ALA A 73 -4.30 -13.85 0.00
N PHE A 74 -5.29 -13.42 -0.78
CA PHE A 74 -5.67 -12.01 -0.86
C PHE A 74 -6.10 -11.43 0.49
N ARG A 75 -6.93 -12.14 1.28
CA ARG A 75 -7.31 -11.68 2.63
C ARG A 75 -6.11 -11.48 3.54
N LYS A 76 -5.12 -12.37 3.49
CA LYS A 76 -3.88 -12.22 4.25
C LYS A 76 -3.07 -11.01 3.81
N MET A 77 -2.96 -10.78 2.50
CA MET A 77 -2.26 -9.62 1.94
C MET A 77 -2.94 -8.32 2.38
N GLY A 78 -4.26 -8.22 2.25
CA GLY A 78 -5.04 -7.07 2.70
C GLY A 78 -4.89 -6.80 4.19
N ALA A 79 -4.99 -7.84 5.02
CA ALA A 79 -4.78 -7.72 6.47
C ALA A 79 -3.37 -7.25 6.83
N LYS A 80 -2.33 -7.74 6.16
CA LYS A 80 -0.94 -7.32 6.40
C LYS A 80 -0.69 -5.87 5.98
N CYS A 81 -1.27 -5.43 4.85
CA CYS A 81 -1.24 -4.03 4.47
C CYS A 81 -2.02 -3.15 5.46
N GLY A 82 -3.15 -3.62 5.98
CA GLY A 82 -3.90 -2.94 7.04
C GLY A 82 -3.07 -2.76 8.32
N PHE A 83 -2.37 -3.81 8.76
CA PHE A 83 -1.44 -3.72 9.89
C PHE A 83 -0.37 -2.65 9.68
N TRP A 84 0.24 -2.61 8.50
CA TRP A 84 1.25 -1.59 8.18
C TRP A 84 0.67 -0.19 8.09
N MET A 85 -0.56 -0.04 7.58
CA MET A 85 -1.26 1.24 7.59
C MET A 85 -1.39 1.78 9.01
N GLU A 86 -1.84 0.96 9.96
CA GLU A 86 -1.99 1.33 11.37
C GLU A 86 -0.64 1.66 12.02
N ALA A 87 0.39 0.86 11.76
CA ALA A 87 1.74 1.09 12.27
C ALA A 87 2.33 2.42 11.79
N ILE A 88 2.19 2.70 10.48
CA ILE A 88 2.67 3.96 9.89
C ILE A 88 1.86 5.14 10.41
N ASP A 89 0.53 5.05 10.47
CA ASP A 89 -0.32 6.11 10.99
C ASP A 89 0.02 6.43 12.46
N HIS A 90 0.29 5.40 13.27
CA HIS A 90 0.73 5.56 14.65
C HIS A 90 2.07 6.31 14.74
N ARG A 91 3.05 5.94 13.92
CA ARG A 91 4.35 6.61 13.89
C ARG A 91 4.24 8.06 13.44
N LEU A 92 3.55 8.34 12.33
CA LEU A 92 3.38 9.69 11.82
C LEU A 92 2.72 10.61 12.86
N LYS A 93 1.72 10.10 13.58
CA LYS A 93 1.10 10.82 14.71
C LYS A 93 2.07 11.10 15.85
N LYS A 94 2.90 10.11 16.20
CA LYS A 94 3.95 10.27 17.22
C LYS A 94 5.00 11.32 16.82
N GLU A 95 5.27 11.44 15.52
CA GLU A 95 6.17 12.44 14.95
C GLU A 95 5.50 13.81 14.71
N GLY A 96 4.24 13.98 15.12
CA GLY A 96 3.55 15.28 15.12
C GLY A 96 2.63 15.53 13.92
N LEU A 97 2.40 14.55 13.04
CA LEU A 97 1.43 14.69 11.95
C LEU A 97 0.01 14.33 12.44
N PRO A 98 -0.92 15.29 12.54
CA PRO A 98 -2.30 14.98 12.89
C PRO A 98 -2.99 14.18 11.77
N GLN A 99 -4.06 13.46 12.11
CA GLN A 99 -4.81 12.63 11.15
C GLN A 99 -5.22 13.43 9.90
N ALA A 100 -5.69 14.66 10.07
CA ALA A 100 -6.10 15.52 8.95
C ALA A 100 -4.97 15.81 7.95
N ALA A 101 -3.72 15.93 8.42
CA ALA A 101 -2.56 16.11 7.56
C ALA A 101 -2.23 14.82 6.79
N ILE A 102 -2.35 13.66 7.44
CA ILE A 102 -2.19 12.35 6.80
C ILE A 102 -3.25 12.18 5.69
N ASP A 103 -4.52 12.48 6.00
CA ASP A 103 -5.63 12.37 5.05
C ASP A 103 -5.43 13.33 3.85
N THR A 104 -4.97 14.54 4.12
CA THR A 104 -4.63 15.52 3.07
C THR A 104 -3.51 14.99 2.18
N ALA A 105 -2.44 14.45 2.76
CA ALA A 105 -1.36 13.84 2.00
C ALA A 105 -1.82 12.63 1.17
N MET A 106 -2.72 11.78 1.68
CA MET A 106 -3.29 10.67 0.89
C MET A 106 -4.05 11.19 -0.33
N ASN A 107 -4.86 12.24 -0.15
CA ASN A 107 -5.60 12.86 -1.24
C ASN A 107 -4.67 13.51 -2.28
N GLU A 108 -3.61 14.18 -1.83
CA GLU A 108 -2.62 14.78 -2.74
C GLU A 108 -1.84 13.74 -3.53
N ILE A 109 -1.42 12.64 -2.89
CA ILE A 109 -0.78 11.53 -3.59
C ILE A 109 -1.76 10.94 -4.61
N ASN A 110 -3.01 10.67 -4.23
CA ASN A 110 -4.02 10.13 -5.15
C ASN A 110 -4.19 10.99 -6.41
N LYS A 111 -4.33 12.31 -6.26
CA LYS A 111 -4.46 13.25 -7.38
C LYS A 111 -3.26 13.28 -8.33
N ARG A 112 -2.06 12.94 -7.85
CA ARG A 112 -0.84 12.84 -8.68
C ARG A 112 -0.72 11.49 -9.40
N MET A 113 -1.53 10.53 -8.97
CA MET A 113 -1.56 9.15 -9.47
C MET A 113 -2.68 8.94 -10.49
N GLU A 114 -3.69 9.81 -10.51
CA GLU A 114 -4.60 10.06 -11.65
C GLU A 114 -3.84 10.65 -12.84
#